data_AF-A0A853APE6-F1
#
_entry.id   AF-A0A853APE6-F1
#
_cell.length_a   1.000
_cell.length_b   1.000
_cell.length_c   1.000
_cell.angle_alpha   90.00
_cell.angle_beta   90.00
_cell.angle_gamma   90.00
#
_symmetry.space_group_name_H-M   'P 1'
#
loop_
_entity.id
_entity.type
_entity.pdbx_description
1 polymer ?
#
loop_
_entity_poly.entity_id
_entity_poly.type
_entity_poly.pdbx_seq_one_letter_code
_entity_poly.pdbx_strand_id
1 'polypeptide(L)' 'MSTLKAIAGGVVMVVIGILLRIYGGETEVGPFELGTVGNVVAIIGGVEILIALSYVFFPAKKKELD' A
#
# COMPACT_ATOMS: atom_id res chain seq x y z
N MET A 1 8.64 -10.93 -8.78
CA MET A 1 7.61 -9.90 -9.08
C MET A 1 8.34 -8.62 -9.48
N SER A 2 8.01 -7.97 -10.60
CA SER A 2 8.74 -6.75 -11.02
C SER A 2 8.42 -5.57 -10.09
N THR A 3 9.39 -4.71 -9.79
CA THR A 3 9.20 -3.53 -8.92
C THR A 3 8.02 -2.66 -9.36
N LEU A 4 7.82 -2.52 -10.68
CA LEU A 4 6.67 -1.82 -11.25
C LEU A 4 5.31 -2.43 -10.85
N LYS A 5 5.23 -3.77 -10.70
CA LYS A 5 4.00 -4.43 -10.24
C LYS A 5 3.74 -4.20 -8.76
N ALA A 6 4.78 -4.10 -7.94
CA ALA A 6 4.64 -3.76 -6.52
C ALA A 6 4.16 -2.31 -6.34
N ILE A 7 4.72 -1.37 -7.11
CA ILE A 7 4.26 0.03 -7.10
C ILE A 7 2.79 0.11 -7.57
N ALA A 8 2.45 -0.55 -8.69
CA ALA A 8 1.08 -0.56 -9.19
C ALA A 8 0.08 -1.19 -8.20
N GLY A 9 0.46 -2.29 -7.54
CA GLY A 9 -0.35 -2.92 -6.50
C GLY A 9 -0.61 -1.99 -5.32
N GLY A 10 0.46 -1.37 -4.79
CA GLY A 10 0.35 -0.40 -3.70
C GLY A 10 -0.52 0.81 -4.07
N VAL A 11 -0.40 1.33 -5.30
CA VAL A 11 -1.25 2.43 -5.77
C VAL A 11 -2.73 2.03 -5.81
N VAL A 12 -3.04 0.83 -6.32
CA VAL A 12 -4.42 0.32 -6.34
C VAL A 12 -4.98 0.19 -4.93
N MET A 13 -4.18 -0.31 -3.98
CA MET A 13 -4.58 -0.38 -2.58
C MET A 13 -4.84 1.00 -1.97
N VAL A 14 -3.97 1.99 -2.23
CA VAL A 14 -4.19 3.37 -1.76
C VAL A 14 -5.51 3.92 -2.31
N VAL A 15 -5.75 3.76 -3.61
CA VAL A 15 -6.99 4.25 -4.25
C VAL A 15 -8.21 3.57 -3.64
N ILE A 16 -8.23 2.24 -3.54
CA ILE A 16 -9.34 1.50 -2.95
C ILE A 16 -9.56 1.89 -1.49
N GLY A 17 -8.48 2.03 -0.71
CA GLY A 17 -8.57 2.46 0.69
C GLY A 17 -9.18 3.87 0.83
N ILE A 18 -8.79 4.81 -0.02
CA ILE A 18 -9.38 6.16 -0.05
C ILE A 18 -10.85 6.10 -0.45
N LEU A 19 -11.22 5.29 -1.46
CA LEU A 19 -12.61 5.12 -1.87
C LEU A 19 -13.45 4.54 -0.73
N LEU A 20 -12.96 3.49 -0.05
CA LEU A 20 -13.63 2.92 1.12
C LEU A 20 -13.76 3.93 2.26
N ARG A 21 -12.75 4.78 2.46
CA ARG A 21 -12.82 5.84 3.46
C ARG A 21 -13.91 6.87 3.15
N ILE A 22 -13.93 7.38 1.91
CA ILE A 22 -14.82 8.49 1.50
C ILE A 22 -16.25 7.99 1.31
N TYR A 23 -16.43 6.87 0.60
CA TYR A 23 -17.75 6.34 0.26
C TYR A 23 -18.29 5.38 1.33
N GLY A 24 -17.41 4.73 2.08
CA GLY A 24 -17.80 3.86 3.20
C GLY A 24 -18.12 4.65 4.46
N GLY A 25 -17.42 5.75 4.77
CA GLY A 25 -17.74 6.63 5.90
C GLY A 25 -17.96 5.87 7.21
N GLU A 26 -19.11 6.09 7.84
CA GLU A 26 -19.58 5.41 9.07
C GLU A 26 -20.34 4.10 8.80
N THR A 27 -20.34 3.60 7.56
CA THR A 27 -20.99 2.33 7.24
C THR A 27 -20.30 1.20 7.99
N GLU A 28 -21.06 0.51 8.84
CA GLU A 28 -20.61 -0.65 9.59
C GLU A 28 -20.87 -1.94 8.80
N VAL A 29 -19.87 -2.81 8.72
CA VAL A 29 -19.98 -4.18 8.20
C VAL A 29 -19.49 -5.12 9.28
N GLY A 30 -20.44 -5.67 10.06
CA GLY A 30 -20.12 -6.46 11.25
C GLY A 30 -19.48 -5.58 12.33
N PRO A 31 -18.35 -5.98 12.95
CA PRO A 31 -17.67 -5.18 13.98
C PRO A 31 -16.73 -4.11 13.40
N PHE A 32 -16.74 -3.88 12.09
CA PHE A 32 -15.79 -2.98 11.43
C PHE A 32 -16.49 -1.83 10.71
N GLU A 33 -15.98 -0.62 10.91
CA GLU A 33 -16.35 0.55 10.12
C GLU A 33 -15.56 0.58 8.81
N LEU A 34 -16.26 0.72 7.68
CA LEU A 34 -15.61 0.78 6.35
C LEU A 34 -14.66 1.97 6.22
N GLY A 35 -14.92 3.08 6.91
CA GLY A 35 -14.00 4.20 7.02
C GLY A 35 -12.65 3.79 7.62
N THR A 36 -12.68 3.04 8.71
CA THR A 36 -11.50 2.53 9.40
C THR A 36 -10.77 1.48 8.56
N VAL A 37 -11.50 0.56 7.93
CA VAL A 37 -10.91 -0.41 6.99
C VAL A 37 -10.23 0.29 5.82
N GLY A 38 -10.86 1.31 5.24
CA GLY A 38 -10.30 2.11 4.15
C GLY A 38 -8.99 2.78 4.55
N ASN A 39 -8.89 3.33 5.76
CA ASN A 39 -7.65 3.90 6.29
C ASN A 39 -6.52 2.87 6.37
N VAL A 40 -6.80 1.69 6.92
CA VAL A 40 -5.80 0.61 7.05
C VAL A 40 -5.30 0.17 5.68
N VAL A 41 -6.21 -0.06 4.74
CA VAL A 41 -5.86 -0.49 3.37
C VAL A 41 -4.99 0.57 2.68
N ALA A 42 -5.32 1.86 2.83
CA ALA A 42 -4.53 2.94 2.25
C ALA A 42 -3.13 3.03 2.85
N ILE A 43 -2.99 2.84 4.17
CA ILE A 43 -1.68 2.82 4.85
C ILE A 43 -0.82 1.67 4.33
N ILE A 44 -1.37 0.46 4.23
CA ILE A 44 -0.63 -0.70 3.74
C ILE A 44 -0.13 -0.46 2.30
N GLY A 45 -1.01 0.05 1.42
CA GLY A 45 -0.63 0.39 0.05
C GLY A 45 0.48 1.44 -0.01
N GLY A 46 0.42 2.46 0.85
CA GLY A 46 1.46 3.49 0.96
C GLY A 46 2.81 2.92 1.40
N VAL A 47 2.81 2.04 2.40
CA VAL A 47 4.04 1.36 2.88
C VAL A 47 4.66 0.51 1.77
N GLU A 48 3.84 -0.22 1.02
CA GLU A 48 4.33 -1.07 -0.07
C GLU A 48 4.98 -0.24 -1.20
N ILE A 49 4.40 0.92 -1.52
CA ILE A 49 5.00 1.88 -2.46
C ILE A 49 6.36 2.36 -1.92
N LEU A 50 6.44 2.75 -0.65
CA LEU A 50 7.70 3.22 -0.05
C LEU A 50 8.79 2.15 -0.07
N ILE A 51 8.44 0.89 0.21
CA ILE A 51 9.36 -0.25 0.11
C ILE A 51 9.80 -0.45 -1.33
N ALA A 52 8.86 -0.47 -2.28
CA ALA A 52 9.20 -0.64 -3.70
C ALA A 52 10.10 0.48 -4.22
N LEU A 53 9.84 1.73 -3.82
CA LEU A 53 10.67 2.88 -4.16
C LEU A 53 12.06 2.79 -3.51
N SER A 54 12.18 2.33 -2.27
CA SER A 54 13.48 2.19 -1.62
C SER A 54 14.39 1.22 -2.38
N TYR A 55 13.85 0.15 -2.94
CA TYR A 55 14.60 -0.77 -3.82
C TYR A 55 15.01 -0.14 -5.17
N VAL A 56 14.28 0.86 -5.67
CA VAL A 56 14.66 1.61 -6.88
C VAL A 56 15.78 2.60 -6.61
N PHE A 57 15.69 3.35 -5.50
CA PHE A 57 16.67 4.38 -5.15
C PHE A 57 17.93 3.82 -4.46
N PHE A 58 17.80 2.74 -3.71
CA PHE A 58 18.89 2.04 -3.05
C PHE A 58 18.94 0.58 -3.53
N PRO A 59 19.27 0.33 -4.81
CA PRO A 59 19.51 -1.02 -5.26
C PRO A 59 20.67 -1.57 -4.42
N ALA A 60 20.42 -2.66 -3.69
CA ALA A 60 21.42 -3.26 -2.83
C ALA A 60 22.69 -3.51 -3.67
N LYS A 61 23.77 -2.77 -3.39
CA LYS A 61 25.08 -3.12 -3.92
C LYS A 61 25.35 -4.53 -3.42
N LYS A 62 25.42 -5.50 -4.35
CA LYS A 62 25.95 -6.84 -4.05
C LYS A 62 27.26 -6.60 -3.31
N LYS A 63 27.29 -6.95 -2.03
CA LYS A 63 28.54 -7.05 -1.30
C LYS A 63 29.21 -8.27 -1.90
N GLU A 64 30.11 -8.05 -2.86
CA GLU A 64 31.08 -9.07 -3.25
C GLU A 64 31.90 -9.35 -1.99
N LEU A 65 31.55 -10.46 -1.35
CA LEU A 65 32.36 -11.08 -0.31
C LEU A 65 33.48 -11.78 -1.09
N ASP A 66 34.60 -11.06 -1.25
CA ASP A 66 35.91 -11.68 -1.47
C ASP A 66 36.36 -12.44 -0.20
#